data_AF-A0A7S2GDQ8-F1
#
_entry.id   AF-A0A7S2GDQ8-F1
#
_cell.length_a   1.000
_cell.length_b   1.000
_cell.length_c   1.000
_cell.angle_alpha   90.00
_cell.angle_beta   90.00
_cell.angle_gamma   90.00
#
_symmetry.space_group_name_H-M   'P 1'
#
loop_
_entity.id
_entity.type
_entity.pdbx_description
1 polymer ?
#
loop_
_entity_poly.entity_id
_entity_poly.type
_entity_poly.pdbx_seq_one_letter_code
_entity_poly.pdbx_strand_id
1 'polypeptide(L)'
;AIQRGVETMEKMLSTEDAVRMGGSPAATFVCLAMALEEKPKLGPGAVRCYEKALEHIPAREGKGGNWERIVILQQIGAVCLRQKRHREALRWLGECASAGAKAAGHPRDAVLFEGTFNTKQTRSEFLSMVEKMRAKTCMEMGDEAAAREHVREAQRVEAAATGDAVERHAVESTARGGAGAGAGRAAAAEPARDLVK
;
A
#
# COMPACT_ATOMS: atom_id res chain seq x y z
N ALA A 1 0.91 8.26 31.61
CA ALA A 1 0.51 9.48 30.87
C ALA A 1 -0.13 9.13 29.53
N ILE A 2 0.58 8.44 28.63
CA ILE A 2 0.09 8.04 27.29
C ILE A 2 -1.28 7.35 27.33
N GLN A 3 -1.44 6.30 28.14
CA GLN A 3 -2.71 5.56 28.26
C GLN A 3 -3.88 6.48 28.65
N ARG A 4 -3.70 7.32 29.67
CA ARG A 4 -4.71 8.30 30.08
C ARG A 4 -5.03 9.30 28.96
N GLY A 5 -4.04 9.67 28.15
CA GLY A 5 -4.23 10.53 26.98
C GLY A 5 -5.11 9.89 25.92
N VAL A 6 -4.83 8.63 25.56
CA VAL A 6 -5.63 7.84 24.62
C VAL A 6 -7.07 7.69 25.12
N GLU A 7 -7.26 7.34 26.39
CA GLU A 7 -8.59 7.24 27.02
C GLU A 7 -9.35 8.57 27.05
N THR A 8 -8.63 9.68 27.27
CA THR A 8 -9.24 11.02 27.25
C THR A 8 -9.73 11.37 25.85
N MET A 9 -8.91 11.11 24.82
CA MET A 9 -9.35 11.34 23.44
C MET A 9 -10.52 10.44 23.04
N GLU A 10 -10.52 9.18 23.45
CA GLU A 10 -11.64 8.27 23.21
C GLU A 10 -12.95 8.82 23.79
N LYS A 11 -12.90 9.31 25.04
CA LYS A 11 -14.05 9.97 25.66
C LYS A 11 -14.50 11.20 24.89
N MET A 12 -13.57 12.02 24.41
CA MET A 12 -13.88 13.20 23.59
C MET A 12 -14.53 12.83 22.25
N LEU A 13 -14.01 11.81 21.57
CA LEU A 13 -14.54 11.31 20.30
C LEU A 13 -15.89 10.60 20.43
N SER A 14 -16.24 10.14 21.63
CA SER A 14 -17.52 9.50 21.93
C SER A 14 -18.61 10.51 22.36
N THR A 15 -18.31 11.81 22.42
CA THR A 15 -19.31 12.84 22.75
C THR A 15 -20.31 13.03 21.60
N GLU A 16 -21.55 13.41 21.92
CA GLU A 16 -22.58 13.67 20.90
C GLU A 16 -22.13 14.72 19.87
N ASP A 17 -21.40 15.75 20.32
CA ASP A 17 -20.89 16.79 19.44
C ASP A 17 -19.85 16.25 18.45
N ALA A 18 -18.94 15.37 18.90
CA ALA A 18 -17.96 14.74 18.03
C ALA A 18 -18.63 13.82 16.99
N VAL A 19 -19.65 13.06 17.40
CA VAL A 19 -20.44 12.23 16.48
C VAL A 19 -21.18 13.08 15.45
N ARG A 20 -21.76 14.22 15.86
CA ARG A 20 -22.44 15.16 14.95
C ARG A 20 -21.51 15.81 13.94
N MET A 21 -20.24 16.02 14.29
CA MET A 21 -19.23 16.54 13.37
C MET A 21 -18.79 15.52 12.30
N GLY A 22 -19.17 14.25 12.44
CA GLY A 22 -19.03 13.24 11.38
C GLY A 22 -17.59 12.87 11.03
N GLY A 23 -16.64 13.05 11.95
CA GLY A 23 -15.24 12.67 11.71
C GLY A 23 -14.95 11.22 12.07
N SER A 24 -14.17 10.53 11.24
CA SER A 24 -13.65 9.19 11.54
C SER A 24 -12.79 9.16 12.83
N PRO A 25 -13.19 8.39 13.87
CA PRO A 25 -12.36 8.18 15.06
C PRO A 25 -11.03 7.51 14.71
N ALA A 26 -11.04 6.59 13.73
CA ALA A 26 -9.84 5.94 13.22
C ALA A 26 -8.85 6.97 12.63
N ALA A 27 -9.33 7.90 11.80
CA ALA A 27 -8.50 8.98 11.25
C ALA A 27 -7.83 9.80 12.36
N THR A 28 -8.58 10.16 13.40
CA THR A 28 -8.07 10.93 14.54
C THR A 28 -6.93 10.22 15.26
N PHE A 29 -7.11 8.93 15.56
CA PHE A 29 -6.07 8.14 16.21
C PHE A 29 -4.84 7.92 15.33
N VAL A 30 -5.02 7.76 14.00
CA VAL A 30 -3.92 7.70 13.04
C VAL A 30 -3.12 9.00 13.02
N CYS A 31 -3.79 10.16 12.96
CA CYS A 31 -3.15 11.48 13.02
C CYS A 31 -2.33 11.65 14.32
N LEU A 32 -2.91 11.29 15.47
CA LEU A 32 -2.15 11.35 16.72
C LEU A 32 -0.95 10.41 16.69
N ALA A 33 -1.14 9.18 16.21
CA ALA A 33 -0.07 8.20 16.15
C ALA A 33 1.13 8.73 15.34
N MET A 34 0.87 9.27 14.14
CA MET A 34 1.89 9.90 13.28
C MET A 34 2.62 11.05 14.00
N ALA A 35 1.89 11.94 14.68
CA ALA A 35 2.49 13.03 15.44
C ALA A 35 3.40 12.53 16.58
N LEU A 36 3.07 11.37 17.19
CA LEU A 36 3.89 10.73 18.22
C LEU A 36 5.11 10.00 17.64
N GLU A 37 5.06 9.51 16.39
CA GLU A 37 6.20 8.83 15.75
C GLU A 37 7.43 9.74 15.61
N GLU A 38 7.20 11.01 15.33
CA GLU A 38 8.26 12.01 15.12
C GLU A 38 9.00 12.37 16.42
N LYS A 39 8.44 12.00 17.58
CA LYS A 39 8.98 12.39 18.88
C LYS A 39 9.83 11.26 19.48
N PRO A 40 11.08 11.53 19.88
CA PRO A 40 11.92 10.54 20.54
C PRO A 40 11.22 9.94 21.76
N LYS A 41 11.34 8.61 21.93
CA LYS A 41 10.78 7.84 23.06
C LYS A 41 9.25 7.76 23.13
N LEU A 42 8.50 8.39 22.21
CA LEU A 42 7.03 8.31 22.17
C LEU A 42 6.49 7.21 21.24
N GLY A 43 7.37 6.45 20.60
CA GLY A 43 6.99 5.32 19.75
C GLY A 43 6.05 4.29 20.38
N PRO A 44 6.12 3.95 21.70
CA PRO A 44 5.12 3.07 22.30
C PRO A 44 3.72 3.69 22.33
N GLY A 45 3.63 5.01 22.45
CA GLY A 45 2.37 5.75 22.38
C GLY A 45 1.81 5.80 20.96
N ALA A 46 2.67 5.96 19.95
CA ALA A 46 2.25 5.85 18.56
C ALA A 46 1.61 4.48 18.27
N VAL A 47 2.25 3.38 18.71
CA VAL A 47 1.68 2.03 18.59
C VAL A 47 0.30 1.92 19.24
N ARG A 48 0.14 2.44 20.46
CA ARG A 48 -1.16 2.41 21.18
C ARG A 48 -2.26 3.18 20.45
N CYS A 49 -1.92 4.32 19.85
CA CYS A 49 -2.87 5.10 19.06
C CYS A 49 -3.28 4.34 17.80
N TYR A 50 -2.34 3.70 17.10
CA TYR A 50 -2.68 2.84 15.96
C TYR A 50 -3.51 1.61 16.34
N GLU A 51 -3.17 0.93 17.44
CA GLU A 51 -3.97 -0.18 17.97
C GLU A 51 -5.41 0.28 18.25
N LYS A 52 -5.57 1.49 18.81
CA LYS A 52 -6.89 2.08 19.03
C LYS A 52 -7.62 2.39 17.72
N ALA A 53 -6.93 2.92 16.71
CA ALA A 53 -7.50 3.10 15.37
C ALA A 53 -8.02 1.76 14.79
N LEU A 54 -7.30 0.66 15.01
CA LEU A 54 -7.72 -0.68 14.55
C LEU A 54 -8.98 -1.20 15.24
N GLU A 55 -9.35 -0.70 16.43
CA GLU A 55 -10.61 -1.04 17.10
C GLU A 55 -11.81 -0.40 16.40
N HIS A 56 -11.61 0.75 15.75
CA HIS A 56 -12.64 1.46 15.00
C HIS A 56 -12.75 1.01 13.53
N ILE A 57 -11.84 0.15 13.06
CA ILE A 57 -11.85 -0.36 11.68
C ILE A 57 -12.21 -1.84 11.71
N PRO A 58 -13.32 -2.24 11.08
CA PRO A 58 -13.73 -3.63 11.05
C PRO A 58 -12.63 -4.53 10.48
N ALA A 59 -12.41 -5.69 11.10
CA ALA A 59 -11.41 -6.64 10.64
C ALA A 59 -11.69 -7.19 9.23
N ARG A 60 -12.95 -7.11 8.78
CA ARG A 60 -13.41 -7.47 7.43
C ARG A 60 -14.51 -6.52 6.98
N GLU A 61 -14.27 -5.84 5.86
CA GLU A 61 -15.34 -5.30 5.02
C GLU A 61 -15.38 -6.10 3.73
N GLY A 62 -16.48 -6.81 3.49
CA GLY A 62 -16.70 -7.55 2.26
C GLY A 62 -15.69 -8.68 1.98
N LYS A 63 -15.66 -9.11 0.70
CA LYS A 63 -14.89 -10.28 0.23
C LYS A 63 -13.40 -9.99 -0.04
N GLY A 64 -12.88 -8.80 0.30
CA GLY A 64 -11.60 -8.31 -0.23
C GLY A 64 -10.72 -7.55 0.75
N GLY A 65 -10.85 -7.74 2.07
CA GLY A 65 -10.01 -7.06 3.07
C GLY A 65 -10.23 -5.53 3.13
N ASN A 66 -9.74 -4.90 4.20
CA ASN A 66 -9.83 -3.44 4.38
C ASN A 66 -8.41 -2.83 4.33
N TRP A 67 -8.18 -1.94 3.36
CA TRP A 67 -6.87 -1.32 3.12
C TRP A 67 -6.45 -0.34 4.23
N GLU A 68 -7.38 0.32 4.92
CA GLU A 68 -7.07 1.19 6.07
C GLU A 68 -6.42 0.38 7.19
N ARG A 69 -7.02 -0.78 7.51
CA ARG A 69 -6.46 -1.73 8.47
C ARG A 69 -5.07 -2.20 8.05
N ILE A 70 -4.90 -2.57 6.78
CA ILE A 70 -3.62 -3.05 6.25
C ILE A 70 -2.53 -1.98 6.35
N VAL A 71 -2.85 -0.73 6.00
CA VAL A 71 -1.94 0.41 6.12
C VAL A 71 -1.55 0.65 7.58
N ILE A 72 -2.50 0.60 8.52
CA ILE A 72 -2.18 0.75 9.94
C ILE A 72 -1.27 -0.37 10.46
N LEU A 73 -1.53 -1.63 10.09
CA LEU A 73 -0.68 -2.76 10.48
C LEU A 73 0.77 -2.56 10.00
N GLN A 74 0.95 -2.05 8.77
CA GLN A 74 2.26 -1.67 8.25
C GLN A 74 2.93 -0.59 9.12
N GLN A 75 2.20 0.49 9.45
CA GLN A 75 2.74 1.59 10.27
C GLN A 75 3.15 1.12 11.66
N ILE A 76 2.32 0.31 12.33
CA ILE A 76 2.68 -0.29 13.63
C ILE A 76 3.98 -1.10 13.50
N GLY A 77 4.07 -1.95 12.47
CA GLY A 77 5.26 -2.74 12.18
C GLY A 77 6.52 -1.88 12.02
N ALA A 78 6.43 -0.80 11.23
CA ALA A 78 7.52 0.15 11.02
C ALA A 78 7.95 0.85 12.31
N VAL A 79 6.99 1.28 13.15
CA VAL A 79 7.26 1.90 14.46
C VAL A 79 7.93 0.92 15.42
N CYS A 80 7.48 -0.33 15.47
CA CYS A 80 8.11 -1.39 16.28
C CYS A 80 9.54 -1.65 15.82
N LEU A 81 9.78 -1.68 14.51
CA LEU A 81 11.11 -1.90 13.93
C LEU A 81 12.08 -0.78 14.31
N ARG A 82 11.68 0.50 14.16
CA ARG A 82 12.51 1.66 14.57
C ARG A 82 12.86 1.64 16.06
N GLN A 83 12.01 1.05 16.89
CA GLN A 83 12.22 0.89 18.32
C GLN A 83 12.96 -0.39 18.71
N LYS A 84 13.46 -1.17 17.74
CA LYS A 84 14.13 -2.46 17.98
C LYS A 84 13.27 -3.50 18.68
N ARG A 85 11.94 -3.37 18.57
CA ARG A 85 10.95 -4.36 19.07
C ARG A 85 10.69 -5.40 17.98
N HIS A 86 11.74 -6.12 17.59
CA HIS A 86 11.75 -6.94 16.37
C HIS A 86 10.67 -8.04 16.35
N ARG A 87 10.44 -8.72 17.48
CA ARG A 87 9.39 -9.75 17.59
C ARG A 87 7.99 -9.19 17.30
N GLU A 88 7.70 -8.00 17.84
CA GLU A 88 6.41 -7.36 17.63
C GLU A 88 6.28 -6.80 16.21
N ALA A 89 7.36 -6.25 15.67
CA ALA A 89 7.42 -5.83 14.27
C ALA A 89 7.09 -7.01 13.33
N LEU A 90 7.72 -8.18 13.53
CA LEU A 90 7.42 -9.37 12.72
C LEU A 90 5.97 -9.82 12.83
N ARG A 91 5.38 -9.80 14.03
CA ARG A 91 3.98 -10.14 14.22
C ARG A 91 3.08 -9.21 13.39
N TRP A 92 3.21 -7.90 13.58
CA TRP A 92 2.38 -6.91 12.90
C TRP A 92 2.57 -6.91 11.39
N LEU A 93 3.82 -7.02 10.92
CA LEU A 93 4.13 -7.10 9.49
C LEU A 93 3.63 -8.41 8.87
N GLY A 94 3.65 -9.52 9.61
CA GLY A 94 3.07 -10.79 9.17
C GLY A 94 1.54 -10.73 9.03
N GLU A 95 0.86 -10.09 10.00
CA GLU A 95 -0.57 -9.81 9.91
C GLU A 95 -0.88 -8.90 8.70
N CYS A 96 -0.07 -7.85 8.51
CA CYS A 96 -0.17 -6.94 7.36
C CYS A 96 -0.03 -7.70 6.02
N ALA A 97 0.99 -8.55 5.89
CA ALA A 97 1.22 -9.35 4.69
C ALA A 97 0.05 -10.33 4.43
N SER A 98 -0.43 -11.02 5.47
CA SER A 98 -1.56 -11.95 5.35
C SER A 98 -2.85 -11.26 4.92
N ALA A 99 -3.14 -10.09 5.51
CA ALA A 99 -4.31 -9.29 5.16
C ALA A 99 -4.18 -8.73 3.73
N GLY A 100 -3.01 -8.20 3.37
CA GLY A 100 -2.72 -7.66 2.05
C GLY A 100 -2.71 -8.70 0.93
N ALA A 101 -2.34 -9.96 1.20
CA ALA A 101 -2.47 -11.06 0.25
C ALA A 101 -3.93 -11.38 -0.08
N LYS A 102 -4.83 -11.23 0.89
CA LYS A 102 -6.28 -11.48 0.75
C LYS A 102 -7.05 -10.26 0.25
N ALA A 103 -6.42 -9.10 0.28
CA ALA A 103 -7.08 -7.86 -0.11
C ALA A 103 -7.48 -7.89 -1.60
N ALA A 104 -8.49 -7.13 -2.00
CA ALA A 104 -8.84 -6.85 -3.38
C ALA A 104 -8.46 -5.40 -3.72
N GLY A 105 -8.24 -5.09 -4.99
CA GLY A 105 -7.87 -3.74 -5.42
C GLY A 105 -6.49 -3.29 -4.93
N HIS A 106 -6.32 -1.97 -4.80
CA HIS A 106 -5.06 -1.31 -4.46
C HIS A 106 -5.26 -0.24 -3.36
N PRO A 107 -4.25 0.01 -2.51
CA PRO A 107 -4.35 1.03 -1.48
C PRO A 107 -4.47 2.45 -2.07
N ARG A 108 -3.91 2.71 -3.26
CA ARG A 108 -4.05 4.00 -3.96
C ARG A 108 -5.47 4.31 -4.44
N ASP A 109 -6.27 3.27 -4.69
CA ASP A 109 -7.63 3.37 -5.21
C ASP A 109 -8.66 3.27 -4.06
N ALA A 110 -8.21 3.04 -2.83
CA ALA A 110 -9.03 2.96 -1.65
C ALA A 110 -9.27 4.35 -1.05
N VAL A 111 -10.49 4.61 -0.59
CA VAL A 111 -10.81 5.79 0.23
C VAL A 111 -10.32 5.50 1.65
N LEU A 112 -9.13 5.99 1.99
CA LEU A 112 -8.54 5.75 3.30
C LEU A 112 -8.98 6.82 4.30
N PHE A 113 -9.62 6.40 5.38
CA PHE A 113 -10.04 7.21 6.52
C PHE A 113 -10.89 8.40 6.08
N GLU A 114 -11.97 8.11 5.35
CA GLU A 114 -12.89 9.11 4.78
C GLU A 114 -12.19 10.11 3.83
N GLY A 115 -11.05 9.72 3.25
CA GLY A 115 -10.27 10.55 2.34
C GLY A 115 -9.25 11.45 3.04
N THR A 116 -9.09 11.33 4.37
CA THR A 116 -8.06 12.07 5.12
C THR A 116 -6.65 11.69 4.66
N PHE A 117 -6.47 10.46 4.18
CA PHE A 117 -5.19 9.98 3.68
C PHE A 117 -5.31 9.44 2.26
N ASN A 118 -4.23 9.56 1.51
CA ASN A 118 -4.06 8.92 0.21
C ASN A 118 -2.63 8.37 0.10
N THR A 119 -2.46 7.40 -0.79
CA THR A 119 -1.14 6.91 -1.19
C THR A 119 -1.10 6.74 -2.70
N LYS A 120 0.07 6.91 -3.30
CA LYS A 120 0.30 6.60 -4.72
C LYS A 120 0.80 5.18 -4.95
N GLN A 121 1.08 4.45 -3.86
CA GLN A 121 1.65 3.12 -3.94
C GLN A 121 0.67 2.14 -4.56
N THR A 122 1.16 1.39 -5.53
CA THR A 122 0.49 0.19 -6.04
C THR A 122 0.49 -0.90 -4.99
N ARG A 123 -0.33 -1.93 -5.22
CA ARG A 123 -0.38 -3.11 -4.34
C ARG A 123 0.96 -3.84 -4.26
N SER A 124 1.65 -4.02 -5.38
CA SER A 124 2.92 -4.73 -5.41
C SER A 124 4.01 -3.97 -4.68
N GLU A 125 4.10 -2.65 -4.88
CA GLU A 125 5.04 -1.79 -4.14
C GLU A 125 4.78 -1.87 -2.63
N PHE A 126 3.52 -1.80 -2.23
CA PHE A 126 3.13 -1.90 -0.83
C PHE A 126 3.54 -3.25 -0.22
N LEU A 127 3.16 -4.36 -0.85
CA LEU A 127 3.44 -5.70 -0.33
C LEU A 127 4.95 -6.02 -0.35
N SER A 128 5.66 -5.60 -1.40
CA SER A 128 7.13 -5.71 -1.45
C SER A 128 7.78 -4.95 -0.30
N MET A 129 7.31 -3.72 0.00
CA MET A 129 7.82 -2.95 1.13
C MET A 129 7.60 -3.67 2.47
N VAL A 130 6.43 -4.29 2.67
CA VAL A 130 6.15 -5.09 3.87
C VAL A 130 7.14 -6.25 4.00
N GLU A 131 7.37 -7.02 2.93
CA GLU A 131 8.32 -8.14 2.95
C GLU A 131 9.76 -7.67 3.15
N LYS A 132 10.18 -6.54 2.56
CA LYS A 132 11.49 -5.92 2.83
C LYS A 132 11.66 -5.54 4.31
N MET A 133 10.61 -5.03 4.95
CA MET A 133 10.65 -4.75 6.39
C MET A 133 10.74 -6.03 7.23
N ARG A 134 10.03 -7.10 6.84
CA ARG A 134 10.15 -8.42 7.49
C ARG A 134 11.56 -8.98 7.35
N ALA A 135 12.13 -8.92 6.15
CA ALA A 135 13.52 -9.32 5.88
C ALA A 135 14.50 -8.55 6.78
N LYS A 136 14.39 -7.22 6.83
CA LYS A 136 15.22 -6.39 7.72
C LYS A 136 15.05 -6.79 9.19
N THR A 137 13.83 -7.06 9.62
CA THR A 137 13.56 -7.46 11.01
C THR A 137 14.21 -8.80 11.34
N CYS A 138 14.15 -9.79 10.45
CA CYS A 138 14.82 -11.08 10.63
C CYS A 138 16.35 -10.93 10.65
N MET A 139 16.93 -10.09 9.78
CA MET A 139 18.36 -9.78 9.80
C MET A 139 18.79 -9.18 11.14
N GLU A 140 18.04 -8.21 11.67
CA GLU A 140 18.34 -7.58 12.97
C GLU A 140 18.19 -8.57 14.15
N MET A 141 17.45 -9.67 13.97
CA MET A 141 17.34 -10.77 14.94
C MET A 141 18.40 -11.87 14.74
N GLY A 142 19.24 -11.79 13.71
CA GLY A 142 20.23 -12.83 13.37
C GLY A 142 19.66 -14.04 12.61
N ASP A 143 18.41 -13.99 12.15
CA ASP A 143 17.80 -15.04 11.34
C ASP A 143 17.95 -14.74 9.85
N GLU A 144 19.14 -15.02 9.32
CA GLU A 144 19.43 -14.77 7.90
C GLU A 144 18.62 -15.67 6.95
N ALA A 145 18.22 -16.86 7.42
CA ALA A 145 17.46 -17.81 6.60
C ALA A 145 16.06 -17.25 6.30
N ALA A 146 15.35 -16.82 7.35
CA ALA A 146 14.06 -16.17 7.20
C ALA A 146 14.17 -14.84 6.45
N ALA A 147 15.25 -14.07 6.67
CA ALA A 147 15.48 -12.84 5.93
C ALA A 147 15.57 -13.08 4.41
N ARG A 148 16.33 -14.10 3.98
CA ARG A 148 16.44 -14.47 2.56
C ARG A 148 15.10 -14.90 1.96
N GLU A 149 14.26 -15.58 2.72
CA GLU A 149 12.90 -15.94 2.28
C GLU A 149 12.06 -14.69 1.99
N HIS A 150 12.03 -13.74 2.91
CA HIS A 150 11.31 -12.47 2.73
C HIS A 150 11.85 -11.62 1.58
N VAL A 151 13.18 -11.62 1.34
CA VAL A 151 13.76 -10.96 0.16
C VAL A 151 13.26 -11.59 -1.14
N ARG A 152 13.25 -12.92 -1.23
CA ARG A 152 12.74 -13.63 -2.42
C ARG A 152 11.26 -13.35 -2.65
N GLU A 153 10.47 -13.30 -1.58
CA GLU A 153 9.05 -12.98 -1.69
C GLU A 153 8.82 -11.54 -2.17
N ALA A 154 9.57 -10.57 -1.65
CA ALA A 154 9.53 -9.19 -2.15
C ALA A 154 9.84 -9.12 -3.66
N GLN A 155 10.87 -9.84 -4.12
CA GLN A 155 11.24 -9.92 -5.54
C GLN A 155 10.15 -10.59 -6.38
N ARG A 156 9.54 -11.67 -5.88
CA ARG A 156 8.44 -12.37 -6.55
C ARG A 156 7.24 -11.45 -6.76
N VAL A 157 6.87 -10.68 -5.73
CA VAL A 157 5.77 -9.71 -5.79
C VAL A 157 6.06 -8.58 -6.77
N GLU A 158 7.28 -8.06 -6.81
CA GLU A 158 7.70 -7.04 -7.77
C GLU A 158 7.68 -7.55 -9.21
N ALA A 159 8.22 -8.77 -9.45
CA ALA A 159 8.25 -9.38 -10.78
C ALA A 159 6.84 -9.66 -11.33
N ALA A 160 5.91 -10.11 -10.49
CA ALA A 160 4.53 -10.35 -10.88
C ALA A 160 3.84 -9.07 -11.40
N ALA A 161 4.19 -7.89 -10.85
CA ALA A 161 3.62 -6.62 -11.30
C ALA A 161 4.18 -6.14 -12.65
N THR A 162 5.47 -6.41 -12.91
CA THR A 162 6.10 -6.07 -14.19
C THR A 162 5.62 -6.98 -15.32
N GLY A 163 5.43 -8.29 -15.05
CA GLY A 163 4.85 -9.23 -16.02
C GLY A 163 3.45 -8.81 -16.48
N ASP A 164 2.59 -8.43 -15.53
CA ASP A 164 1.24 -7.94 -15.80
C ASP A 164 1.22 -6.63 -16.61
N ALA A 165 2.24 -5.77 -16.48
CA ALA A 165 2.34 -4.52 -17.23
C ALA A 165 2.87 -4.75 -18.65
N VAL A 166 3.84 -5.66 -18.82
CA VAL A 166 4.39 -6.04 -20.12
C VAL A 166 3.36 -6.79 -20.96
N GLU A 167 2.59 -7.71 -20.36
CA GLU A 167 1.51 -8.40 -21.08
C GLU A 167 0.38 -7.45 -21.47
N ARG A 168 -0.01 -6.50 -20.61
CA ARG A 168 -1.00 -5.46 -20.96
C ARG A 168 -0.55 -4.59 -22.14
N HIS A 169 0.73 -4.19 -22.17
CA HIS A 169 1.28 -3.44 -23.31
C HIS A 169 1.47 -4.29 -24.56
N ALA A 170 1.80 -5.58 -24.44
CA ALA A 170 1.88 -6.50 -25.57
C ALA A 170 0.50 -6.74 -26.21
N VAL A 171 -0.56 -6.85 -25.41
CA VAL A 171 -1.93 -6.98 -25.89
C VAL A 171 -2.44 -5.67 -26.51
N GLU A 172 -2.16 -4.50 -25.92
CA GLU A 172 -2.52 -3.19 -26.50
C GLU A 172 -1.78 -2.89 -27.81
N SER A 173 -0.50 -3.25 -27.92
CA SER A 173 0.27 -3.10 -29.16
C SER A 173 -0.17 -4.06 -30.25
N THR A 174 -0.63 -5.26 -29.89
CA THR A 174 -1.24 -6.21 -30.85
C THR A 174 -2.64 -5.76 -31.28
N ALA A 175 -3.44 -5.16 -30.38
CA ALA A 175 -4.75 -4.62 -30.70
C ALA A 175 -4.70 -3.35 -31.58
N ARG A 176 -3.64 -2.53 -31.48
CA ARG A 176 -3.41 -1.38 -32.37
C ARG A 176 -2.65 -1.71 -33.65
N GLY A 177 -1.96 -2.85 -33.74
CA GLY A 177 -1.26 -3.31 -34.93
C GLY A 177 -2.12 -4.09 -35.95
N GLY A 178 -3.38 -4.39 -35.61
CA GLY A 178 -4.28 -5.24 -36.42
C GLY A 178 -5.05 -4.55 -37.55
N ALA A 179 -4.79 -3.27 -37.86
CA ALA A 179 -5.44 -2.56 -38.95
C ALA A 179 -4.39 -1.96 -39.89
N GLY A 180 -3.76 -2.79 -40.72
CA GLY A 180 -2.81 -2.29 -41.71
C GLY A 180 -1.97 -3.33 -42.42
N ALA A 181 -2.55 -4.46 -42.85
CA ALA A 181 -1.86 -5.36 -43.76
C ALA A 181 -2.82 -5.87 -44.84
N GLY A 182 -2.75 -5.27 -46.02
CA GLY A 182 -3.34 -5.82 -47.23
C GLY A 182 -3.74 -4.79 -48.28
N ALA A 183 -2.81 -4.47 -49.19
CA ALA A 183 -2.93 -4.79 -50.62
C ALA A 183 -2.09 -3.81 -51.45
N GLY A 184 -0.91 -4.26 -51.86
CA GLY A 184 -0.24 -3.69 -53.02
C GLY A 184 -1.00 -4.03 -54.29
N ARG A 185 -1.06 -3.08 -55.23
CA ARG A 185 -1.17 -3.38 -56.66
C ARG A 185 -0.43 -2.32 -57.47
N ALA A 186 0.41 -2.80 -58.36
CA ALA A 186 1.30 -2.06 -59.23
C ALA A 186 0.56 -1.34 -60.37
N ALA A 187 1.13 -0.22 -60.84
CA ALA A 187 1.07 0.21 -62.24
C ALA A 187 2.32 1.05 -62.55
N ALA A 188 2.95 0.75 -63.68
CA ALA A 188 4.24 1.24 -64.14
C ALA A 188 4.11 2.32 -65.23
N ALA A 189 5.17 3.15 -65.37
CA ALA A 189 5.72 3.82 -66.58
C ALA A 189 4.79 4.75 -67.41
N GLU A 190 4.98 6.09 -67.45
CA GLU A 190 5.91 6.95 -68.26
C GLU A 190 5.12 7.73 -69.37
N PRO A 191 5.65 8.76 -70.08
CA PRO A 191 6.47 9.93 -69.68
C PRO A 191 6.04 11.28 -70.34
N ALA A 192 6.78 12.36 -70.02
CA ALA A 192 7.11 13.56 -70.81
C ALA A 192 6.11 14.74 -71.01
N ARG A 193 6.50 15.96 -70.60
CA ARG A 193 7.00 17.08 -71.46
C ARG A 193 6.89 18.46 -70.79
N ASP A 194 7.87 19.29 -71.12
CA ASP A 194 8.02 20.73 -70.88
C ASP A 194 6.74 21.58 -71.02
N LEU A 195 6.64 22.68 -70.24
CA LEU A 195 6.58 24.01 -70.87
C LEU A 195 6.90 25.15 -69.88
N VAL A 196 7.85 25.96 -70.33
CA VAL A 196 8.20 27.32 -69.89
C VAL A 196 7.01 28.28 -70.01
N LYS A 197 6.86 29.18 -69.03
CA LYS A 197 6.71 30.64 -69.23
C LYS A 197 6.88 31.39 -67.91
#